data_AF-A0A6V8PU71-F1
#
_entry.id   AF-A0A6V8PU71-F1
#
_cell.length_a   1.000
_cell.length_b   1.000
_cell.length_c   1.000
_cell.angle_alpha   90.00
_cell.angle_beta   90.00
_cell.angle_gamma   90.00
#
_symmetry.space_group_name_H-M   'P 1'
#
loop_
_entity.id
_entity.type
_entity.pdbx_description
1 polymer ?
#
loop_
_entity_poly.entity_id
_entity_poly.type
_entity_poly.pdbx_seq_one_letter_code
_entity_poly.pdbx_strand_id
1 'polypeptide(L)'
;MYYPIMRQEELLKEYPQTKRTFVRVKEGSFTGGNLALVRPGVILNNLKLFERLYDQRKSPWGMARVIGLSCALKLLVGILSIEEAEKRLSKLIRARGKAIITREVERGMDVDKKEDLILVRNALSIRERKEIPQASC
;
A
#
# COMPACT_ATOMS: atom_id res chain seq x y z
N MET A 1 10.68 6.52 -7.55
CA MET A 1 9.39 5.85 -7.35
C MET A 1 9.00 6.06 -5.91
N TYR A 2 7.83 6.64 -5.68
CA TYR A 2 7.25 6.83 -4.37
C TYR A 2 5.97 6.01 -4.31
N TYR A 3 5.80 5.25 -3.23
CA TYR A 3 4.64 4.39 -3.04
C TYR A 3 4.06 4.62 -1.64
N PRO A 4 2.79 5.01 -1.52
CA PRO A 4 2.15 5.24 -0.25
C PRO A 4 1.88 3.91 0.47
N ILE A 5 2.14 3.89 1.78
CA ILE A 5 1.79 2.82 2.69
C ILE A 5 1.02 3.41 3.87
N MET A 6 0.07 2.65 4.40
CA MET A 6 -0.82 3.08 5.49
C MET A 6 -0.61 2.18 6.69
N ARG A 7 -0.49 2.77 7.88
CA ARG A 7 -0.33 2.01 9.13
C ARG A 7 -1.66 1.35 9.49
N GLN A 8 -1.63 0.06 9.84
CA GLN A 8 -2.82 -0.71 10.18
C GLN A 8 -3.64 -0.05 11.29
N GLU A 9 -2.98 0.45 12.34
CA GLU A 9 -3.64 1.08 13.49
C GLU A 9 -4.38 2.37 13.12
N GLU A 10 -3.81 3.21 12.25
CA GLU A 10 -4.44 4.44 11.80
C GLU A 10 -5.65 4.11 10.89
N LEU A 11 -5.47 3.14 9.99
CA LEU A 11 -6.53 2.69 9.10
C LEU A 11 -7.72 2.08 9.86
N LEU A 12 -7.47 1.23 10.85
CA LEU A 12 -8.53 0.57 11.63
C LEU A 12 -9.23 1.51 12.61
N LYS A 13 -8.60 2.64 13.00
CA LYS A 13 -9.27 3.69 13.80
C LYS A 13 -10.37 4.38 13.00
N GLU A 14 -10.10 4.69 11.73
CA GLU A 14 -11.07 5.37 10.86
C GLU A 14 -12.04 4.39 10.20
N TYR A 15 -11.56 3.20 9.84
CA TYR A 15 -12.30 2.19 9.08
C TYR A 15 -12.21 0.80 9.74
N PRO A 16 -12.86 0.58 10.90
CA PRO A 16 -12.71 -0.66 11.68
C PRO A 16 -13.12 -1.94 10.93
N GLN A 17 -14.03 -1.84 9.95
CA GLN A 17 -14.54 -2.98 9.20
C GLN A 17 -13.79 -3.26 7.89
N THR A 18 -12.70 -2.54 7.61
CA THR A 18 -11.94 -2.75 6.37
C THR A 18 -11.28 -4.13 6.33
N LYS A 19 -11.42 -4.83 5.20
CA LYS A 19 -10.79 -6.14 4.95
C LYS A 19 -9.65 -5.96 3.97
N ARG A 20 -8.48 -5.56 4.47
CA ARG A 20 -7.24 -5.41 3.70
C ARG A 20 -6.16 -6.38 4.16
N THR A 21 -5.26 -6.71 3.23
CA THR A 21 -4.05 -7.46 3.55
C THR A 21 -3.04 -6.50 4.19
N PHE A 22 -2.57 -6.88 5.37
CA PHE A 22 -1.51 -6.17 6.06
C PHE A 22 -0.23 -7.00 6.02
N VAL A 23 0.89 -6.29 5.94
CA VAL A 23 2.23 -6.84 5.90
C VAL A 23 2.98 -6.34 7.12
N ARG A 24 3.53 -7.26 7.91
CA ARG A 24 4.32 -6.96 9.10
C ARG A 24 5.78 -6.70 8.70
N VAL A 25 6.31 -5.58 9.16
CA VAL A 25 7.71 -5.16 9.04
C VAL A 25 8.20 -4.68 10.41
N LYS A 26 9.49 -4.35 10.52
CA LYS A 26 10.11 -3.93 11.78
C LYS A 26 9.43 -2.72 12.40
N GLU A 27 8.98 -1.77 11.58
CA GLU A 27 8.35 -0.51 11.99
C GLU A 27 6.84 -0.64 12.30
N GLY A 28 6.26 -1.82 12.13
CA GLY A 28 4.85 -2.10 12.41
C GLY A 28 4.16 -2.87 11.28
N SER A 29 2.83 -2.79 11.25
CA SER A 29 2.00 -3.44 10.24
C SER A 29 1.43 -2.40 9.29
N PHE A 30 1.59 -2.64 7.98
CA PHE A 30 1.20 -1.69 6.94
C PHE A 30 0.44 -2.37 5.82
N THR A 31 -0.36 -1.58 5.11
CA THR A 31 -0.93 -1.99 3.82
C THR A 31 -0.49 -1.00 2.73
N GLY A 32 -0.47 -1.46 1.48
CA GLY A 32 -0.14 -0.62 0.34
C GLY A 32 -1.32 0.25 -0.08
N GLY A 33 -1.03 1.44 -0.63
CA GLY A 33 -2.02 2.24 -1.35
C GLY A 33 -2.15 1.83 -2.82
N ASN A 34 -3.05 2.49 -3.54
CA ASN A 34 -3.34 2.15 -4.94
C ASN A 34 -2.63 3.07 -5.96
N LEU A 35 -1.79 4.00 -5.50
CA LEU A 35 -1.07 4.96 -6.35
C LEU A 35 0.44 4.72 -6.28
N ALA A 36 1.15 4.94 -7.37
CA ALA A 36 2.60 5.04 -7.36
C ALA A 36 3.06 6.24 -8.18
N LEU A 37 3.88 7.11 -7.61
CA LEU A 37 4.49 8.22 -8.33
C LEU A 37 5.86 7.78 -8.87
N VAL A 38 6.00 7.73 -10.18
CA VAL A 38 7.21 7.23 -10.83
C VAL A 38 7.54 8.06 -12.06
N ARG A 39 8.82 8.40 -12.23
CA ARG A 39 9.29 9.04 -13.46
C ARG A 39 9.19 8.03 -14.60
N PRO A 40 8.65 8.38 -15.78
CA PRO A 40 8.46 7.45 -16.89
C PRO A 40 9.74 6.66 -17.25
N GLY A 41 10.89 7.33 -17.26
CA GLY A 41 12.18 6.68 -17.53
C GLY A 41 12.54 5.53 -16.57
N VAL A 42 12.04 5.53 -15.33
CA VAL A 42 12.23 4.40 -14.41
C VAL A 42 11.43 3.18 -14.86
N ILE A 43 10.22 3.37 -15.38
CA ILE A 43 9.43 2.25 -15.93
C ILE A 43 10.07 1.77 -17.23
N LEU A 44 10.31 2.68 -18.18
CA LEU A 44 10.80 2.34 -19.52
C LEU A 44 12.15 1.61 -19.47
N ASN A 45 13.07 2.05 -18.61
CA ASN A 45 14.38 1.41 -18.46
C ASN A 45 14.33 0.06 -17.73
N ASN A 46 13.19 -0.28 -17.10
CA ASN A 46 13.02 -1.50 -16.31
C ASN A 46 11.78 -2.30 -16.72
N LEU A 47 11.30 -2.15 -17.97
CA LEU A 47 10.01 -2.71 -18.40
C LEU A 47 9.92 -4.23 -18.16
N LYS A 48 10.95 -4.98 -18.55
CA LYS A 48 11.05 -6.44 -18.31
C LYS A 48 10.97 -6.83 -16.83
N LEU A 49 11.51 -5.99 -15.94
CA LEU A 49 11.43 -6.22 -14.50
C LEU A 49 9.98 -6.01 -14.01
N PHE A 50 9.33 -4.92 -14.44
CA PHE A 50 7.95 -4.63 -14.07
C PHE A 50 6.97 -5.68 -14.62
N GLU A 51 7.15 -6.14 -15.85
CA GLU A 51 6.42 -7.28 -16.43
C GLU A 51 6.58 -8.53 -15.58
N ARG A 52 7.83 -8.89 -15.24
CA ARG A 52 8.10 -10.06 -14.40
C ARG A 52 7.48 -9.93 -13.00
N LEU A 53 7.53 -8.75 -12.39
CA LEU A 53 6.88 -8.48 -11.10
C LEU A 53 5.36 -8.63 -11.21
N TYR A 54 4.76 -8.12 -12.29
CA TYR A 54 3.33 -8.20 -12.54
C TYR A 54 2.86 -9.64 -12.77
N ASP A 55 3.61 -10.44 -13.53
CA ASP A 55 3.30 -11.84 -13.80
C ASP A 55 3.42 -12.69 -12.52
N GLN A 56 4.43 -12.40 -11.70
CA GLN A 56 4.66 -13.11 -10.45
C GLN A 56 3.84 -12.56 -9.27
N ARG A 57 2.93 -11.58 -9.48
CA ARG A 57 2.17 -10.93 -8.39
C ARG A 57 1.31 -11.88 -7.56
N LYS A 58 0.89 -13.01 -8.15
CA LYS A 58 0.11 -14.06 -7.47
C LYS A 58 0.97 -15.23 -6.97
N SER A 59 2.28 -15.20 -7.22
CA SER A 59 3.22 -16.28 -6.92
C SER A 59 4.24 -15.84 -5.87
N PRO A 60 4.07 -16.24 -4.59
CA PRO A 60 5.00 -15.86 -3.52
C PRO A 60 6.45 -16.27 -3.82
N TRP A 61 6.66 -17.48 -4.32
CA TRP A 61 7.99 -17.99 -4.70
C TRP A 61 8.59 -17.23 -5.89
N GLY A 62 7.76 -16.91 -6.88
CA GLY A 62 8.17 -16.11 -8.02
C GLY A 62 8.60 -14.71 -7.61
N MET A 63 7.79 -14.05 -6.79
CA MET A 63 8.08 -12.75 -6.23
C MET A 63 9.38 -12.79 -5.40
N ALA A 64 9.55 -13.80 -4.54
CA ALA A 64 10.75 -14.00 -3.73
C ALA A 64 12.04 -14.10 -4.57
N ARG A 65 11.99 -14.75 -5.74
CA ARG A 65 13.13 -14.80 -6.67
C ARG A 65 13.46 -13.43 -7.27
N VAL A 66 12.46 -12.59 -7.53
CA VAL A 66 12.68 -11.23 -8.05
C VAL A 66 13.21 -10.31 -6.96
N ILE A 67 12.55 -10.27 -5.79
CA ILE A 67 12.92 -9.39 -4.68
C ILE A 67 14.13 -9.91 -3.87
N GLY A 68 14.56 -11.14 -4.10
CA GLY A 68 15.67 -11.78 -3.40
C GLY A 68 15.23 -12.52 -2.13
N LEU A 69 15.81 -13.71 -1.94
CA LEU A 69 15.42 -14.64 -0.88
C LEU A 69 15.63 -14.07 0.52
N SER A 70 16.70 -13.31 0.75
CA SER A 70 16.96 -12.66 2.05
C SER A 70 15.86 -11.67 2.45
N CYS A 71 15.42 -10.83 1.50
CA CYS A 71 14.32 -9.89 1.75
C CYS A 71 12.99 -10.63 1.96
N ALA A 72 12.73 -11.67 1.16
CA ALA A 72 11.52 -12.48 1.30
C ALA A 72 11.44 -13.20 2.66
N LEU A 73 12.55 -13.80 3.13
CA LEU A 73 12.61 -14.46 4.44
C LEU A 73 12.44 -13.46 5.59
N LYS A 74 13.13 -12.31 5.53
CA LYS A 74 12.95 -11.24 6.53
C LYS A 74 11.52 -10.71 6.57
N LEU A 75 10.87 -10.59 5.41
CA LEU A 75 9.47 -10.17 5.32
C LEU A 75 8.53 -11.21 5.92
N LEU A 76 8.76 -12.49 5.63
CA LEU A 76 7.97 -13.61 6.15
C LEU A 76 8.05 -13.71 7.67
N VAL A 77 9.24 -13.45 8.25
CA VAL A 77 9.43 -13.42 9.72
C VAL A 77 9.02 -12.06 10.32
N GLY A 78 8.72 -11.06 9.50
CA GLY A 78 8.29 -9.73 9.96
C GLY A 78 9.39 -8.83 10.51
N ILE A 79 10.65 -9.11 10.17
CA ILE A 79 11.84 -8.36 10.65
C ILE A 79 12.48 -7.47 9.58
N LEU A 80 11.97 -7.52 8.34
CA LEU A 80 12.42 -6.62 7.27
C LEU A 80 12.09 -5.18 7.68
N SER A 81 13.05 -4.25 7.58
CA SER A 81 12.75 -2.84 7.76
C SER A 81 12.26 -2.17 6.47
N ILE A 82 11.51 -1.08 6.60
CA ILE A 82 11.11 -0.26 5.45
C ILE A 82 12.35 0.22 4.70
N GLU A 83 13.39 0.65 5.42
CA GLU A 83 14.64 1.10 4.81
C GLU A 83 15.33 -0.01 4.00
N GLU A 84 15.34 -1.25 4.49
CA GLU A 84 15.87 -2.40 3.76
C GLU A 84 15.05 -2.68 2.48
N ALA A 85 13.72 -2.62 2.58
CA ALA A 85 12.82 -2.78 1.44
C ALA A 85 13.06 -1.69 0.39
N GLU A 86 13.21 -0.43 0.80
CA GLU A 86 13.52 0.71 -0.07
C GLU A 86 14.87 0.57 -0.76
N LYS A 87 15.91 0.17 0.00
CA LYS A 87 17.25 -0.12 -0.55
C LYS A 87 17.18 -1.23 -1.58
N ARG A 88 16.44 -2.30 -1.29
CA ARG A 88 16.29 -3.43 -2.21
C ARG A 88 15.54 -3.04 -3.48
N LEU A 89 14.42 -2.35 -3.35
CA LEU A 89 13.64 -1.83 -4.47
C LEU A 89 14.51 -0.89 -5.31
N SER A 90 15.25 0.01 -4.67
CA SER A 90 16.09 0.98 -5.38
C SER A 90 17.18 0.31 -6.21
N LYS A 91 17.77 -0.77 -5.69
CA LYS A 91 18.73 -1.61 -6.44
C LYS A 91 18.07 -2.34 -7.62
N LEU A 92 16.83 -2.82 -7.45
CA LEU A 92 16.08 -3.50 -8.51
C LEU A 92 15.78 -2.58 -9.69
N ILE A 93 15.19 -1.42 -9.41
CA ILE A 93 14.72 -0.49 -10.44
C ILE A 93 15.81 0.50 -10.90
N ARG A 94 17.03 0.39 -10.35
CA ARG A 94 18.16 1.30 -10.61
C ARG A 94 17.80 2.78 -10.46
N ALA A 95 16.91 3.07 -9.51
CA ALA A 95 16.41 4.41 -9.23
C ALA A 95 15.92 4.47 -7.77
N ARG A 96 15.78 5.67 -7.21
CA ARG A 96 15.34 5.83 -5.82
C ARG A 96 13.88 5.36 -5.64
N GLY A 97 13.68 4.32 -4.84
CA GLY A 97 12.40 3.83 -4.36
C GLY A 97 12.18 4.25 -2.89
N LYS A 98 11.02 4.84 -2.59
CA LYS A 98 10.67 5.28 -1.23
C LYS A 98 9.22 4.92 -0.88
N ALA A 99 9.02 4.41 0.32
CA ALA A 99 7.71 4.22 0.91
C ALA A 99 7.30 5.50 1.63
N ILE A 100 6.10 5.98 1.36
CA ILE A 100 5.55 7.19 1.99
C ILE A 100 4.48 6.75 2.97
N ILE A 101 4.74 6.84 4.26
CA ILE A 101 3.72 6.58 5.27
C ILE A 101 2.70 7.72 5.19
N THR A 102 1.47 7.40 4.80
CA THR A 102 0.38 8.38 4.65
C THR A 102 -0.75 8.09 5.63
N ARG A 103 -1.38 9.17 6.09
CA ARG A 103 -2.59 9.17 6.94
C ARG A 103 -3.88 9.37 6.14
N GLU A 104 -3.77 9.79 4.89
CA GLU A 104 -4.91 10.13 4.04
C GLU A 104 -5.42 8.90 3.28
N VAL A 105 -6.00 7.97 4.03
CA VAL A 105 -6.55 6.69 3.52
C VAL A 105 -7.55 6.91 2.38
N GLU A 106 -8.38 7.94 2.51
CA GLU A 106 -9.58 8.15 1.72
C GLU A 106 -9.33 8.39 0.23
N ARG A 107 -8.15 8.92 -0.13
CA ARG A 107 -7.78 9.22 -1.53
C ARG A 107 -7.10 8.05 -2.25
N GLY A 108 -6.72 7.01 -1.52
CA GLY A 108 -5.99 5.85 -2.04
C GLY A 108 -6.82 4.56 -2.13
N MET A 109 -8.11 4.62 -1.78
CA MET A 109 -9.02 3.47 -1.81
C MET A 109 -9.74 3.39 -3.16
N ASP A 110 -9.49 2.31 -3.88
CA ASP A 110 -10.32 1.89 -5.02
C ASP A 110 -11.56 1.14 -4.50
N VAL A 111 -12.69 1.29 -5.20
CA VAL A 111 -13.97 0.65 -4.84
C VAL A 111 -14.17 -0.55 -5.75
N ASP A 112 -13.41 -1.61 -5.50
CA ASP A 112 -13.39 -2.79 -6.37
C ASP A 112 -14.40 -3.86 -5.94
N LYS A 113 -14.80 -3.87 -4.65
CA LYS A 113 -15.65 -4.91 -4.06
C LYS A 113 -16.98 -4.35 -3.53
N LYS A 114 -17.98 -5.23 -3.42
CA LYS A 114 -19.29 -4.86 -2.84
C LYS A 114 -19.17 -4.37 -1.40
N GLU A 115 -18.18 -4.85 -0.67
CA GLU A 115 -17.88 -4.41 0.70
C GLU A 115 -17.27 -2.99 0.73
N ASP A 116 -16.53 -2.61 -0.31
CA ASP A 116 -15.99 -1.25 -0.45
C ASP A 116 -17.12 -0.24 -0.69
N LEU A 117 -18.16 -0.63 -1.43
CA LEU A 117 -19.38 0.18 -1.60
C LEU A 117 -20.10 0.46 -0.28
N ILE A 118 -20.18 -0.53 0.62
CA ILE A 118 -20.80 -0.34 1.95
C ILE A 118 -19.96 0.64 2.77
N LEU A 119 -18.64 0.51 2.72
CA LEU A 119 -17.71 1.38 3.44
C LEU A 119 -17.77 2.83 2.93
N VAL A 120 -17.80 3.03 1.61
CA VAL A 120 -17.96 4.36 1.00
C VAL A 120 -19.31 4.98 1.32
N ARG A 121 -20.41 4.20 1.26
CA ARG A 121 -21.74 4.69 1.65
C ARG A 121 -21.80 5.11 3.12
N ASN A 122 -21.18 4.35 4.01
CA ASN A 122 -21.09 4.71 5.42
C ASN A 122 -20.24 5.97 5.64
N ALA A 123 -19.10 6.09 4.94
CA ALA A 123 -18.24 7.27 5.05
C ALA A 123 -18.94 8.55 4.53
N LEU A 124 -19.65 8.46 3.41
CA LEU A 124 -20.40 9.58 2.83
C LEU A 124 -21.59 10.00 3.72
N SER A 125 -22.36 9.04 4.25
CA SER A 125 -23.48 9.36 5.15
C SER A 125 -23.04 9.95 6.50
N ILE A 126 -21.84 9.62 6.98
CA ILE A 126 -21.24 10.28 8.15
C ILE A 126 -20.79 11.71 7.82
N ARG A 127 -20.30 11.96 6.58
CA ARG A 127 -19.95 13.31 6.12
C ARG A 127 -21.17 14.21 5.96
N GLU A 128 -22.25 13.73 5.34
CA GLU A 128 -23.50 14.49 5.21
C GLU A 128 -24.04 14.94 6.58
N ARG A 129 -23.95 14.08 7.61
CA ARG A 129 -24.33 14.45 8.98
C ARG A 129 -23.41 15.46 9.67
N LYS A 130 -22.16 15.59 9.24
CA LYS A 130 -21.24 16.62 9.75
C LYS A 130 -21.37 17.95 9.01
N GLU A 131 -21.85 17.93 7.77
CA GLU A 131 -22.03 19.13 6.93
C GLU A 131 -23.43 19.76 7.06
N ILE A 132 -24.42 19.06 7.64
CA ILE A 132 -25.66 19.69 8.09
C ILE A 132 -25.35 20.36 9.44
N PRO A 133 -25.30 21.72 9.53
CA PRO A 133 -25.26 22.37 10.84
C PRO A 133 -26.50 21.91 11.59
N GLN A 134 -26.38 21.57 12.88
CA GLN A 134 -27.55 21.48 13.74
C GLN A 134 -28.35 22.75 13.52
N ALA A 135 -29.50 22.63 12.83
CA ALA A 135 -30.50 23.67 12.82
C ALA A 135 -30.93 23.80 14.28
N SER A 136 -30.34 24.78 14.97
CA SER A 136 -30.77 25.17 16.30
C SER A 136 -32.23 25.59 16.21
N CYS A 137 -33.03 24.96 17.04
CA CYS A 137 -34.40 25.34 17.39
C CYS A 137 -34.42 26.77 17.92
#